data_AF-A0A661AEQ1-F1
#
_entry.id   AF-A0A661AEQ1-F1
#
_cell.length_a   1.000
_cell.length_b   1.000
_cell.length_c   1.000
_cell.angle_alpha   90.00
_cell.angle_beta   90.00
_cell.angle_gamma   90.00
#
_symmetry.space_group_name_H-M   'P 1'
#
loop_
_entity.id
_entity.type
_entity.pdbx_description
1 polymer ?
#
loop_
_entity_poly.entity_id
_entity_poly.type
_entity_poly.pdbx_seq_one_letter_code
_entity_poly.pdbx_strand_id
1 'polypeptide(L)'
;MKIRCPSCDAEIAIEADQKVLTCPYCGTPIIAEKSGTLILERIIPDLSREAALDIYRGFFPDGKIGDLRLEYIPYYRLENNSDVVFIPGKMGLPPSFKYHKPQGDRVTLTENFPAPEISLTKALELAKLEKAENASVIYTPFYTDNGKRIYIDGITGRVVKEPVVEEKSPNSSHILITYLVAGILALAIPVTWLRIVLPLGISFIPLLRRKLG
;
A
#
# COMPACT_ATOMS: atom_id res chain seq x y z
N MET A 1 25.56 -7.50 17.89
CA MET A 1 26.31 -7.42 16.61
C MET A 1 27.00 -6.07 16.50
N LYS A 2 28.00 -5.93 15.63
CA LYS A 2 28.67 -4.65 15.37
C LYS A 2 28.43 -4.24 13.92
N ILE A 3 28.06 -2.99 13.68
CA ILE A 3 27.88 -2.42 12.34
C ILE A 3 28.66 -1.13 12.19
N ARG A 4 29.02 -0.76 10.96
CA ARG A 4 29.61 0.55 10.67
C ARG A 4 28.53 1.51 10.24
N CYS A 5 28.59 2.74 10.76
CA CYS A 5 27.73 3.82 10.31
C CYS A 5 28.09 4.20 8.86
N PRO A 6 27.18 4.11 7.89
CA PRO A 6 27.47 4.51 6.51
C PRO A 6 27.67 6.03 6.34
N SER A 7 27.34 6.84 7.34
CA SER A 7 27.47 8.31 7.30
C SER A 7 28.81 8.81 7.87
N CYS A 8 29.30 8.21 8.95
CA CYS A 8 30.54 8.66 9.63
C CYS A 8 31.59 7.55 9.82
N ASP A 9 31.35 6.34 9.31
CA ASP A 9 32.19 5.15 9.43
C ASP A 9 32.45 4.65 10.88
N ALA A 10 31.75 5.20 11.88
CA ALA A 10 31.90 4.76 13.27
C ALA A 10 31.33 3.35 13.52
N GLU A 11 32.01 2.55 14.34
CA GLU A 11 31.55 1.21 14.74
C GLU A 11 30.51 1.29 15.87
N ILE A 12 29.34 0.70 15.65
CA ILE A 12 28.18 0.73 16.56
C ILE A 12 27.86 -0.69 17.02
N ALA A 13 27.77 -0.90 18.34
CA ALA A 13 27.27 -2.14 18.93
C ALA A 13 25.74 -2.09 19.02
N ILE A 14 25.09 -3.18 18.62
CA ILE A 14 23.62 -3.28 18.55
C ILE A 14 23.13 -4.64 19.02
N GLU A 15 21.99 -4.62 19.71
CA GLU A 15 21.24 -5.81 20.10
C GLU A 15 20.49 -6.40 18.91
N ALA A 16 20.31 -7.72 18.89
CA ALA A 16 19.84 -8.47 17.72
C ALA A 16 18.37 -8.22 17.33
N ASP A 17 17.60 -7.54 18.19
CA ASP A 17 16.17 -7.26 18.06
C ASP A 17 15.86 -5.77 17.76
N GLN A 18 16.87 -4.89 17.80
CA GLN A 18 16.67 -3.46 17.56
C GLN A 18 16.53 -3.15 16.07
N LYS A 19 15.34 -2.67 15.68
CA LYS A 19 15.02 -2.33 14.30
C LYS A 19 15.46 -0.93 13.90
N VAL A 20 15.38 0.05 14.79
CA VAL A 20 15.71 1.46 14.51
C VAL A 20 16.57 1.99 15.65
N LEU A 21 17.71 2.59 15.32
CA LEU A 21 18.60 3.23 16.29
C LEU A 21 19.19 4.50 15.71
N THR A 22 19.64 5.40 16.59
CA THR A 22 20.38 6.60 16.20
C THR A 22 21.87 6.37 16.44
N CYS A 23 22.71 6.66 15.44
CA CYS A 23 24.15 6.58 15.59
C CYS A 23 24.61 7.52 16.71
N PRO A 24 25.28 7.03 17.76
CA PRO A 24 25.71 7.86 18.89
C PRO A 24 26.84 8.84 18.52
N TYR A 25 27.47 8.68 17.35
CA TYR A 25 28.62 9.48 16.92
C TYR A 25 28.21 10.69 16.07
N CYS A 26 27.35 10.51 15.06
CA CYS A 26 26.95 11.58 14.16
C CYS A 26 25.45 11.89 14.15
N GLY A 27 24.64 11.16 14.94
CA GLY A 27 23.20 11.35 15.00
C GLY A 27 22.42 10.80 13.80
N THR A 28 23.06 10.12 12.85
CA THR A 28 22.36 9.51 11.71
C THR A 28 21.52 8.32 12.18
N PRO A 29 20.20 8.27 11.90
CA PRO A 29 19.37 7.13 12.20
C PRO A 29 19.65 6.00 11.20
N ILE A 30 19.67 4.79 11.74
CA ILE A 30 19.95 3.58 10.99
C ILE A 30 18.96 2.50 11.37
N ILE A 31 18.55 1.72 10.38
CA ILE A 31 17.92 0.42 10.62
C ILE A 31 19.00 -0.64 10.58
N ALA A 32 19.06 -1.45 11.64
CA ALA A 32 19.92 -2.62 11.67
C ALA A 32 19.06 -3.87 11.56
N GLU A 33 19.22 -4.60 10.46
CA GLU A 33 18.64 -5.92 10.28
C GLU A 33 19.76 -6.98 10.24
N LYS A 34 19.41 -8.24 10.50
CA LYS A 34 20.36 -9.36 10.32
C LYS A 34 21.00 -9.38 8.92
N SER A 35 20.37 -8.75 7.94
CA SER A 35 20.74 -8.67 6.53
C SER A 35 21.53 -7.41 6.15
N GLY A 36 21.72 -6.43 7.04
CA GLY A 36 22.49 -5.22 6.73
C GLY A 36 22.13 -3.98 7.55
N THR A 37 22.81 -2.87 7.26
CA THR A 37 22.53 -1.53 7.83
C THR A 37 21.94 -0.64 6.76
N LEU A 38 20.87 0.09 7.09
CA LEU A 38 20.17 1.00 6.18
C LEU A 38 20.18 2.41 6.71
N ILE A 39 20.44 3.38 5.83
CA ILE A 39 20.27 4.81 6.12
C ILE A 39 18.78 5.16 6.04
N LEU A 40 18.29 5.95 6.99
CA LEU A 40 16.91 6.46 6.96
C LEU A 40 16.87 7.91 6.52
N GLU A 41 16.14 8.15 5.45
CA GLU A 41 15.89 9.47 4.89
C GLU A 41 14.38 9.71 4.86
N ARG A 42 13.95 10.96 5.04
CA ARG A 42 12.58 11.36 4.69
C ARG A 42 12.62 12.41 3.60
N ILE A 43 11.58 12.40 2.77
CA ILE A 43 11.33 13.45 1.80
C ILE A 43 10.52 14.56 2.47
N ILE A 44 10.89 15.81 2.22
CA ILE A 44 10.12 16.99 2.66
C ILE A 44 8.95 17.17 1.68
N PRO A 45 7.69 17.21 2.14
CA PRO A 45 6.55 17.46 1.26
C PRO A 45 6.57 18.90 0.73
N ASP A 46 6.49 19.04 -0.59
CA ASP A 46 6.33 20.34 -1.28
C ASP A 46 4.84 20.73 -1.41
N LEU A 47 3.95 19.74 -1.43
CA LEU A 47 2.52 19.92 -1.55
C LEU A 47 1.89 20.21 -0.18
N SER A 48 1.19 21.34 -0.07
CA SER A 48 0.43 21.66 1.14
C SER A 48 -0.78 20.75 1.31
N ARG A 49 -1.24 20.62 2.56
CA ARG A 49 -2.44 19.83 2.87
C ARG A 49 -3.68 20.40 2.18
N GLU A 50 -3.77 21.71 2.05
CA GLU A 50 -4.86 22.41 1.37
C GLU A 50 -4.89 22.08 -0.12
N ALA A 51 -3.73 22.09 -0.79
CA ALA A 51 -3.63 21.69 -2.19
C ALA A 51 -3.99 20.21 -2.38
N ALA A 52 -3.55 19.34 -1.47
CA ALA A 52 -3.93 17.92 -1.48
C ALA A 52 -5.45 17.72 -1.27
N LEU A 53 -6.09 18.54 -0.42
CA LEU A 53 -7.55 18.53 -0.23
C LEU A 53 -8.31 18.95 -1.49
N ASP A 54 -7.81 19.95 -2.22
CA ASP A 54 -8.42 20.39 -3.47
C ASP A 54 -8.33 19.32 -4.57
N ILE A 55 -7.17 18.65 -4.67
CA ILE A 55 -7.01 17.47 -5.52
C ILE A 55 -8.01 16.39 -5.12
N TYR A 56 -8.09 16.06 -3.82
CA TYR A 56 -9.00 15.03 -3.30
C TYR A 56 -10.47 15.33 -3.62
N ARG A 57 -10.92 16.58 -3.44
CA ARG A 57 -12.29 17.03 -3.76
C ARG A 57 -12.61 16.84 -5.25
N GLY A 58 -11.63 17.04 -6.13
CA GLY A 58 -11.78 16.79 -7.56
C GLY A 58 -12.13 15.32 -7.90
N PHE A 59 -11.73 14.36 -7.06
CA PHE A 59 -12.07 12.94 -7.23
C PHE A 59 -13.36 12.54 -6.50
N PHE A 60 -13.78 13.29 -5.47
CA PHE A 60 -14.96 12.99 -4.66
C PHE A 60 -15.83 14.24 -4.39
N PRO A 61 -16.50 14.78 -5.41
CA PRO A 61 -17.30 16.00 -5.27
C PRO A 61 -18.46 15.85 -4.28
N ASP A 62 -19.09 14.67 -4.25
CA ASP A 62 -20.27 14.39 -3.40
C ASP A 62 -19.89 13.66 -2.09
N GLY A 63 -18.61 13.36 -1.90
CA GLY A 63 -18.14 12.56 -0.78
C GLY A 63 -18.04 13.39 0.49
N LYS A 64 -18.48 12.82 1.63
CA LYS A 64 -17.96 13.29 2.92
C LYS A 64 -16.43 13.22 2.86
N ILE A 65 -15.80 14.37 3.01
CA ILE A 65 -14.34 14.50 3.11
C ILE A 65 -13.96 13.75 4.38
N GLY A 66 -13.26 12.64 4.21
CA GLY A 66 -12.67 11.95 5.35
C GLY A 66 -11.49 12.75 5.91
N ASP A 67 -10.91 12.27 6.99
CA ASP A 67 -9.77 12.95 7.61
C ASP A 67 -8.51 12.72 6.78
N LEU A 68 -8.22 13.65 5.86
CA LEU A 68 -7.02 13.60 5.02
C LEU A 68 -5.78 13.81 5.90
N ARG A 69 -4.93 12.79 5.98
CA ARG A 69 -3.73 12.76 6.82
C ARG A 69 -2.49 12.62 5.97
N LEU A 70 -1.40 13.21 6.45
CA LEU A 70 -0.07 12.97 5.92
C LEU A 70 0.44 11.64 6.49
N GLU A 71 0.71 10.68 5.62
CA GLU A 71 1.31 9.41 5.94
C GLU A 71 2.64 9.27 5.20
N TYR A 72 3.68 8.80 5.90
CA TYR A 72 4.97 8.52 5.29
C TYR A 72 5.10 7.04 4.97
N ILE A 73 5.25 6.73 3.68
CA ILE A 73 5.38 5.37 3.19
C ILE A 73 6.86 5.06 2.97
N PRO A 74 7.42 4.02 3.63
CA PRO A 74 8.82 3.65 3.45
C PRO A 74 9.03 3.02 2.07
N TYR A 75 10.14 3.36 1.43
CA TYR A 75 10.65 2.72 0.22
C TYR A 75 12.09 2.30 0.42
N TYR A 76 12.40 1.03 0.15
CA TYR A 76 13.78 0.61 -0.03
C TYR A 76 14.30 1.19 -1.33
N ARG A 77 15.44 1.87 -1.27
CA ARG A 77 16.24 2.26 -2.42
C ARG A 77 17.45 1.35 -2.48
N LEU A 78 17.46 0.48 -3.48
CA LEU A 78 18.48 -0.54 -3.68
C LEU A 78 19.32 -0.14 -4.89
N GLU A 79 20.62 0.04 -4.70
CA GLU A 79 21.57 0.32 -5.77
C GLU A 79 22.37 -0.93 -6.13
N ASN A 80 22.51 -1.22 -7.42
CA ASN A 80 23.36 -2.31 -7.92
C ASN A 80 23.88 -1.98 -9.33
N ASN A 81 25.20 -1.92 -9.55
CA ASN A 81 25.80 -1.66 -10.87
C ASN A 81 25.22 -0.44 -11.61
N SER A 82 24.95 0.67 -10.89
CA SER A 82 24.28 1.89 -11.38
C SER A 82 22.76 1.82 -11.56
N ASP A 83 22.13 0.65 -11.43
CA ASP A 83 20.68 0.54 -11.40
C ASP A 83 20.14 0.85 -10.01
N VAL A 84 19.08 1.66 -9.96
CA VAL A 84 18.39 2.01 -8.72
C VAL A 84 16.97 1.46 -8.78
N VAL A 85 16.66 0.55 -7.86
CA VAL A 85 15.34 -0.07 -7.73
C VAL A 85 14.67 0.43 -6.45
N PHE A 86 13.39 0.80 -6.56
CA PHE A 86 12.57 1.20 -5.43
C PHE A 86 11.55 0.11 -5.10
N ILE A 87 11.51 -0.32 -3.84
CA ILE A 87 10.57 -1.33 -3.36
C ILE A 87 9.77 -0.76 -2.19
N PRO A 88 8.44 -0.70 -2.26
CA PRO A 88 7.63 -0.22 -1.14
C PRO A 88 7.78 -1.14 0.07
N GLY A 89 7.98 -0.53 1.24
CA GLY A 89 8.23 -1.21 2.52
C GLY A 89 6.97 -1.49 3.34
N LYS A 90 5.79 -1.04 2.88
CA LYS A 90 4.50 -1.20 3.56
C LYS A 90 3.63 -2.24 2.83
N MET A 91 2.96 -3.12 3.57
CA MET A 91 2.04 -4.12 3.03
C MET A 91 0.67 -3.52 2.74
N GLY A 92 -0.11 -4.18 1.88
CA GLY A 92 -1.48 -3.75 1.56
C GLY A 92 -1.58 -2.47 0.73
N LEU A 93 -0.47 -2.02 0.12
CA LEU A 93 -0.48 -0.90 -0.81
C LEU A 93 -1.07 -1.30 -2.17
N PRO A 94 -1.70 -0.34 -2.89
CA PRO A 94 -2.13 -0.55 -4.27
C PRO A 94 -0.97 -1.04 -5.17
N PRO A 95 -1.21 -1.93 -6.16
CA PRO A 95 -0.16 -2.43 -7.05
C PRO A 95 0.59 -1.33 -7.81
N SER A 96 -0.04 -0.17 -8.03
CA SER A 96 0.55 1.00 -8.65
C SER A 96 1.75 1.58 -7.88
N PHE A 97 1.86 1.32 -6.57
CA PHE A 97 3.00 1.72 -5.75
C PHE A 97 4.33 1.13 -6.23
N LYS A 98 4.30 -0.03 -6.89
CA LYS A 98 5.50 -0.66 -7.48
C LYS A 98 6.18 0.22 -8.54
N TYR A 99 5.40 1.06 -9.22
CA TYR A 99 5.90 1.92 -10.29
C TYR A 99 6.17 3.35 -9.83
N HIS A 100 5.78 3.69 -8.59
CA HIS A 100 6.07 4.98 -8.01
C HIS A 100 7.56 5.07 -7.65
N LYS A 101 8.19 6.16 -8.06
CA LYS A 101 9.60 6.47 -7.75
C LYS A 101 9.61 7.69 -6.84
N PRO A 102 10.11 7.57 -5.59
CA PRO A 102 10.25 8.70 -4.68
C PRO A 102 11.05 9.86 -5.30
N GLN A 103 10.56 11.08 -5.11
CA GLN A 103 11.15 12.33 -5.62
C GLN A 103 11.20 13.39 -4.52
N GLY A 104 11.90 14.50 -4.77
CA GLY A 104 11.97 15.63 -3.85
C GLY A 104 13.19 15.61 -2.95
N ASP A 105 13.30 16.68 -2.16
CA ASP A 105 14.44 16.92 -1.29
C ASP A 105 14.41 15.98 -0.08
N ARG A 106 15.59 15.42 0.21
CA ARG A 106 15.76 14.43 1.28
C ARG A 106 16.49 15.04 2.45
N VAL A 107 16.04 14.68 3.64
CA VAL A 107 16.74 14.96 4.88
C VAL A 107 16.95 13.68 5.66
N THR A 108 18.10 13.58 6.28
CA THR A 108 18.38 12.52 7.25
C THR A 108 17.35 12.60 8.36
N LEU A 109 16.79 11.45 8.71
CA LEU A 109 15.77 11.39 9.74
C LEU A 109 16.35 11.81 11.11
N THR A 110 15.58 12.54 11.91
CA THR A 110 15.95 12.86 13.30
C THR A 110 14.88 12.37 14.27
N GLU A 111 13.74 11.94 13.74
CA GLU A 111 12.58 11.45 14.47
C GLU A 111 12.47 9.94 14.30
N ASN A 112 11.83 9.28 15.26
CA ASN A 112 11.61 7.84 15.20
C ASN A 112 10.46 7.53 14.24
N PHE A 113 10.78 6.99 13.07
CA PHE A 113 9.79 6.53 12.09
C PHE A 113 9.53 5.03 12.27
N PRO A 114 8.31 4.55 11.96
CA PRO A 114 8.02 3.13 12.03
C PRO A 114 8.92 2.38 11.06
N ALA A 115 9.50 1.27 11.51
CA ALA A 115 10.27 0.39 10.63
C ALA A 115 9.37 -0.13 9.49
N PRO A 116 9.94 -0.38 8.29
CA PRO A 116 9.22 -1.06 7.22
C PRO A 116 8.58 -2.37 7.69
N GLU A 117 7.43 -2.71 7.12
CA GLU A 117 6.67 -3.91 7.44
C GLU A 117 7.27 -5.17 6.78
N ILE A 118 7.93 -5.01 5.64
CA ILE A 118 8.72 -6.07 5.00
C ILE A 118 10.21 -5.90 5.37
N SER A 119 10.97 -7.00 5.38
CA SER A 119 12.42 -6.96 5.64
C SER A 119 13.22 -6.59 4.39
N LEU A 120 14.49 -6.20 4.58
CA LEU A 120 15.43 -5.97 3.48
C LEU A 120 15.61 -7.22 2.61
N THR A 121 15.68 -8.40 3.21
CA THR A 121 15.78 -9.67 2.46
C THR A 121 14.57 -9.85 1.55
N LYS A 122 13.37 -9.52 2.02
CA LYS A 122 12.17 -9.60 1.19
C LYS A 122 12.19 -8.55 0.08
N ALA A 123 12.70 -7.34 0.36
CA ALA A 123 12.83 -6.30 -0.65
C ALA A 123 13.82 -6.69 -1.77
N LEU A 124 14.96 -7.31 -1.43
CA LEU A 124 15.93 -7.86 -2.38
C LEU A 124 15.31 -8.96 -3.25
N GLU A 125 14.54 -9.88 -2.66
CA GLU A 125 13.81 -10.91 -3.39
C GLU A 125 12.81 -10.30 -4.39
N LEU A 126 12.04 -9.30 -3.97
CA LEU A 126 11.10 -8.58 -4.83
C LEU A 126 11.80 -7.81 -5.97
N ALA A 127 13.01 -7.31 -5.71
CA ALA A 127 13.87 -6.68 -6.71
C ALA A 127 14.61 -7.67 -7.63
N LYS A 128 14.55 -8.98 -7.33
CA LYS A 128 15.32 -10.04 -8.00
C LYS A 128 16.84 -9.81 -7.90
N LEU A 129 17.29 -9.33 -6.75
CA LEU A 129 18.70 -9.08 -6.44
C LEU A 129 19.16 -10.03 -5.35
N GLU A 130 20.36 -10.60 -5.50
CA GLU A 130 20.99 -11.38 -4.42
C GLU A 130 21.55 -10.47 -3.32
N LYS A 131 22.08 -9.30 -3.72
CA LYS A 131 22.60 -8.25 -2.84
C LYS A 131 22.45 -6.88 -3.50
N ALA A 132 22.48 -5.82 -2.69
CA ALA A 132 22.63 -4.44 -3.14
C ALA A 132 24.00 -3.92 -2.72
N GLU A 133 24.62 -3.06 -3.52
CA GLU A 133 25.85 -2.35 -3.16
C GLU A 133 25.58 -1.33 -2.06
N ASN A 134 24.49 -0.57 -2.23
CA ASN A 134 23.96 0.33 -1.22
C ASN A 134 22.46 0.11 -1.05
N ALA A 135 22.00 0.17 0.19
CA ALA A 135 20.59 0.11 0.52
C ALA A 135 20.22 1.20 1.53
N SER A 136 19.16 1.94 1.25
CA SER A 136 18.58 2.93 2.17
C SER A 136 17.06 2.81 2.21
N VAL A 137 16.44 3.39 3.24
CA VAL A 137 14.98 3.52 3.36
C VAL A 137 14.63 5.00 3.25
N ILE A 138 13.75 5.30 2.31
CA ILE A 138 13.25 6.65 2.05
C ILE A 138 11.78 6.69 2.41
N TYR A 139 11.43 7.52 3.38
CA TYR A 139 10.06 7.78 3.78
C TYR A 139 9.46 8.87 2.89
N THR A 140 8.52 8.45 2.05
CA THR A 140 7.90 9.29 1.02
C THR A 140 6.54 9.80 1.52
N PRO A 141 6.26 11.12 1.49
CA PRO A 141 5.03 11.68 1.98
C PRO A 141 3.85 11.41 1.03
N PHE A 142 2.75 10.93 1.58
CA PHE A 142 1.48 10.78 0.87
C PHE A 142 0.34 11.32 1.72
N TYR A 143 -0.56 12.09 1.11
CA TYR A 143 -1.83 12.40 1.72
C TYR A 143 -2.83 11.28 1.43
N THR A 144 -3.44 10.75 2.47
CA THR A 144 -4.37 9.61 2.38
C THR A 144 -5.56 9.81 3.32
N ASP A 145 -6.67 9.16 2.98
CA ASP A 145 -7.90 9.15 3.76
C ASP A 145 -8.19 7.73 4.24
N ASN A 146 -8.50 7.60 5.54
CA ASN A 146 -8.82 6.34 6.19
C ASN A 146 -10.09 5.74 5.59
N GLY A 147 -9.94 4.89 4.57
CA GLY A 147 -11.01 4.08 4.01
C GLY A 147 -11.13 4.10 2.47
N LYS A 148 -10.54 5.09 1.78
CA LYS A 148 -10.72 5.23 0.31
C LYS A 148 -9.50 4.82 -0.53
N ARG A 149 -8.42 4.33 0.10
CA ARG A 149 -7.19 3.81 -0.55
C ARG A 149 -6.66 4.70 -1.68
N ILE A 150 -6.79 6.01 -1.52
CA ILE A 150 -6.23 7.01 -2.42
C ILE A 150 -5.06 7.66 -1.72
N TYR A 151 -3.95 7.68 -2.45
CA TYR A 151 -2.71 8.27 -2.00
C TYR A 151 -2.35 9.39 -2.96
N ILE A 152 -2.25 10.61 -2.44
CA ILE A 152 -1.82 11.77 -3.19
C ILE A 152 -0.36 12.00 -2.82
N ASP A 153 0.53 11.88 -3.79
CA ASP A 153 1.96 12.13 -3.61
C ASP A 153 2.18 13.56 -3.07
N GLY A 154 2.82 13.67 -1.91
CA GLY A 154 3.09 14.93 -1.22
C GLY A 154 4.12 15.83 -1.90
N ILE A 155 4.69 15.41 -3.03
CA ILE A 155 5.60 16.20 -3.86
C ILE A 155 4.91 16.61 -5.14
N THR A 156 4.45 15.62 -5.92
CA THR A 156 3.96 15.88 -7.28
C THR A 156 2.45 16.13 -7.35
N GLY A 157 1.69 15.84 -6.29
CA GLY A 157 0.23 15.81 -6.32
C GLY A 157 -0.36 14.68 -7.16
N ARG A 158 0.47 13.77 -7.70
CA ARG A 158 -0.03 12.61 -8.45
C ARG A 158 -0.81 11.67 -7.55
N VAL A 159 -1.95 11.22 -8.06
CA VAL A 159 -2.78 10.24 -7.37
C VAL A 159 -2.34 8.82 -7.71
N VAL A 160 -1.96 8.08 -6.69
CA VAL A 160 -1.68 6.65 -6.74
C VAL A 160 -2.91 5.92 -6.19
N LYS A 161 -3.67 5.28 -7.08
CA LYS A 161 -4.92 4.58 -6.76
C LYS A 161 -4.84 3.10 -7.11
N GLU A 162 -5.65 2.30 -6.43
CA GLU A 162 -6.08 0.99 -6.94
C GLU A 162 -6.89 1.21 -8.24
N PRO A 163 -6.78 0.33 -9.26
CA PRO A 163 -7.76 0.35 -10.34
C PRO A 163 -9.13 0.18 -9.69
N VAL A 164 -10.03 1.13 -9.93
CA VAL A 164 -11.41 1.02 -9.47
C VAL A 164 -11.99 -0.20 -10.19
N VAL A 165 -12.09 -1.32 -9.48
CA VAL A 165 -13.04 -2.36 -9.89
C VAL A 165 -14.38 -1.71 -9.64
N GLU A 166 -14.98 -1.14 -10.68
CA GLU A 166 -16.39 -0.82 -10.65
C GLU A 166 -17.09 -2.13 -10.27
N GLU A 167 -17.53 -2.26 -9.01
CA GLU A 167 -18.59 -3.20 -8.70
C GLU A 167 -19.77 -2.72 -9.53
N LYS A 168 -19.90 -3.24 -10.76
CA LYS A 168 -21.10 -3.09 -11.56
C LYS A 168 -22.20 -3.64 -10.68
N SER A 169 -22.98 -2.75 -10.06
CA SER A 169 -24.18 -3.15 -9.36
C SER A 169 -25.00 -3.92 -10.40
N PRO A 170 -25.42 -5.16 -10.09
CA PRO A 170 -26.16 -5.95 -11.06
C PRO A 170 -27.38 -5.14 -11.47
N ASN A 171 -27.44 -4.78 -12.76
CA ASN A 171 -28.52 -3.97 -13.31
C ASN A 171 -29.84 -4.64 -12.91
N SER A 172 -30.76 -3.90 -12.27
CA SER A 172 -32.00 -4.44 -11.69
C SER A 172 -32.83 -5.24 -12.71
N SER A 173 -32.72 -4.88 -13.99
CA SER A 173 -33.29 -5.59 -15.13
C SER A 173 -32.73 -7.01 -15.33
N HIS A 174 -31.43 -7.25 -15.13
CA HIS A 174 -30.85 -8.60 -15.23
C HIS A 174 -31.33 -9.52 -14.10
N ILE A 175 -31.49 -8.97 -12.89
CA ILE A 175 -32.02 -9.72 -11.75
C ILE A 175 -33.44 -10.18 -12.05
N LEU A 176 -34.30 -9.28 -12.50
CA LEU A 176 -35.68 -9.59 -12.89
C LEU A 176 -35.76 -10.65 -13.98
N ILE A 177 -34.94 -10.55 -15.03
CA ILE A 177 -34.90 -11.54 -16.13
C ILE A 177 -34.47 -12.91 -15.61
N THR A 178 -33.46 -12.98 -14.74
CA THR A 178 -33.01 -14.26 -14.15
C THR A 178 -34.13 -14.92 -13.33
N TYR A 179 -34.87 -14.15 -12.53
CA TYR A 179 -36.03 -14.65 -11.79
C TYR A 179 -37.15 -15.14 -12.71
N LEU A 180 -37.42 -14.42 -13.80
CA LEU A 180 -38.45 -14.78 -14.78
C LEU A 180 -38.11 -16.10 -15.49
N VAL A 181 -36.87 -16.26 -15.96
CA VAL A 181 -36.40 -17.48 -16.63
C VAL A 181 -36.39 -18.67 -15.67
N ALA A 182 -35.93 -18.49 -14.43
CA ALA A 182 -35.94 -19.54 -13.41
C ALA A 182 -37.38 -19.97 -13.05
N GLY A 183 -38.32 -19.03 -12.98
CA GLY A 183 -39.74 -19.33 -12.76
C GLY A 183 -40.37 -20.14 -13.90
N ILE A 184 -40.06 -19.80 -15.15
CA ILE A 184 -40.53 -20.56 -16.32
C ILE A 184 -39.95 -21.97 -16.35
N LEU A 185 -38.66 -22.13 -16.08
CA LEU A 185 -38.01 -23.46 -15.99
C LEU A 185 -38.60 -24.32 -14.87
N ALA A 186 -38.99 -23.72 -13.74
CA ALA A 186 -39.63 -24.45 -12.64
C ALA A 186 -41.00 -25.05 -13.02
N LEU A 187 -41.73 -24.44 -13.96
CA LEU A 187 -43.01 -24.98 -14.44
C LEU A 187 -42.84 -26.32 -15.20
N ALA A 188 -41.67 -26.60 -15.75
CA ALA A 188 -41.37 -27.87 -16.41
C ALA A 188 -41.13 -29.04 -15.43
N ILE A 189 -40.99 -28.77 -14.13
CA ILE A 189 -40.72 -29.80 -13.12
C ILE A 189 -42.04 -30.45 -12.69
N PRO A 190 -42.26 -31.76 -12.90
CA PRO A 190 -43.56 -32.42 -12.61
C PRO A 190 -43.83 -32.57 -11.10
N VAL A 191 -42.80 -32.41 -10.27
CA VAL A 191 -42.85 -32.58 -8.81
C VAL A 191 -43.12 -31.22 -8.15
N THR A 192 -44.33 -31.04 -7.62
CA THR A 192 -44.84 -29.76 -7.10
C THR A 192 -44.03 -29.15 -5.96
N TRP A 193 -43.43 -29.95 -5.07
CA TRP A 193 -42.61 -29.40 -3.98
C TRP A 193 -41.23 -28.92 -4.47
N LEU A 194 -40.64 -29.55 -5.50
CA LEU A 194 -39.40 -29.06 -6.12
C LEU A 194 -39.59 -27.74 -6.88
N ARG A 195 -40.79 -27.47 -7.41
CA ARG A 195 -41.11 -26.19 -8.07
C ARG A 195 -40.92 -24.98 -7.15
N ILE A 196 -41.08 -25.17 -5.84
CA ILE A 196 -41.02 -24.09 -4.85
C ILE A 196 -39.61 -24.00 -4.25
N VAL A 197 -38.99 -25.14 -3.92
CA VAL A 197 -37.72 -25.17 -3.17
C VAL A 197 -36.51 -24.77 -4.02
N LEU A 198 -36.45 -25.21 -5.28
CA LEU A 198 -35.29 -24.97 -6.16
C LEU A 198 -35.06 -23.48 -6.49
N PRO A 199 -36.08 -22.69 -6.90
CA PRO A 199 -35.87 -21.27 -7.18
C PRO A 199 -35.53 -20.47 -5.92
N LEU A 200 -36.07 -20.82 -4.75
CA LEU A 200 -35.69 -20.18 -3.47
C LEU A 200 -34.23 -20.44 -3.11
N GLY A 201 -33.71 -21.65 -3.36
CA GLY A 201 -32.30 -21.98 -3.13
C GLY A 201 -31.34 -21.23 -4.06
N ILE A 202 -31.66 -21.14 -5.36
CA ILE A 202 -30.83 -20.43 -6.35
C ILE A 202 -30.77 -18.92 -6.06
N SER A 203 -31.85 -18.36 -5.53
CA SER A 203 -31.97 -16.94 -5.16
C SER A 203 -31.07 -16.52 -3.99
N PHE A 204 -30.61 -17.48 -3.18
CA PHE A 204 -29.71 -17.23 -2.05
C PHE A 204 -28.22 -17.29 -2.43
N ILE A 205 -27.87 -17.84 -3.60
CA ILE A 205 -26.49 -17.98 -4.07
C ILE A 205 -25.75 -16.62 -4.19
N PRO A 206 -26.37 -15.54 -4.71
CA PRO A 206 -25.71 -14.23 -4.77
C PRO A 206 -25.45 -13.63 -3.38
N LEU A 207 -26.35 -13.89 -2.43
CA LEU A 207 -26.28 -13.42 -1.04
C LEU A 207 -25.18 -14.14 -0.24
N LEU A 208 -25.00 -15.46 -0.46
CA LEU A 208 -23.91 -16.24 0.14
C LEU A 208 -22.53 -15.81 -0.38
N ARG A 209 -22.43 -15.44 -1.66
CA ARG A 209 -21.18 -14.95 -2.26
C ARG A 209 -20.69 -13.63 -1.66
N ARG A 210 -21.61 -12.78 -1.15
CA ARG A 210 -21.32 -11.47 -0.55
C ARG A 210 -20.72 -11.53 0.86
N LYS A 211 -20.76 -12.70 1.51
CA LYS A 211 -20.25 -12.91 2.88
C LYS A 211 -18.84 -13.52 2.93
N LEU A 212 -18.30 -13.93 1.78
CA LEU A 212 -17.05 -14.69 1.63
C LEU A 212 -15.98 -13.96 0.80
N GLY A 213 -16.24 -12.72 0.37
CA GLY A 213 -15.33 -11.87 -0.40
C GLY A 213 -14.96 -10.62 0.38
#